data_AF-A0A239IVP6-F1
#
_entry.id   AF-A0A239IVP6-F1
#
_cell.length_a   1.000
_cell.length_b   1.000
_cell.length_c   1.000
_cell.angle_alpha   90.00
_cell.angle_beta   90.00
_cell.angle_gamma   90.00
#
_symmetry.space_group_name_H-M   'P 1'
#
loop_
_entity.id
_entity.type
_entity.pdbx_description
1 polymer ?
#
loop_
_entity_poly.entity_id
_entity_poly.type
_entity_poly.pdbx_seq_one_letter_code
_entity_poly.pdbx_strand_id
1 'polypeptide(L)'
;MNFLQKYKSVKITALIVGVVVILVLLMKGNIPHERFDSTKWKTADLNSEANWSLRWDMMNSLRNNHKLVGKSKSEIIELLGEPESKTNSTFRYYLGYSKNGINTGSLIIKFDAEGRVVDYQVWQG
;
A
#
# COMPACT_ATOMS: atom_id res chain seq x y z
N MET A 1 45.49 26.13 -16.34
CA MET A 1 44.05 26.33 -16.07
C MET A 1 43.91 27.31 -14.92
N ASN A 2 43.25 28.47 -15.15
CA ASN A 2 43.29 29.58 -14.19
C ASN A 2 42.25 29.40 -13.07
N PHE A 3 42.51 30.01 -11.90
CA PHE A 3 41.70 29.88 -10.69
C PHE A 3 40.19 30.09 -10.94
N LEU A 4 39.83 31.08 -11.76
CA LEU A 4 38.45 31.38 -12.15
C LEU A 4 37.78 30.23 -12.92
N GLN A 5 38.53 29.50 -13.74
CA GLN A 5 38.02 28.37 -14.51
C GLN A 5 37.78 27.16 -13.60
N LYS A 6 38.72 26.88 -12.69
CA LYS A 6 38.58 25.82 -11.67
C LYS A 6 37.39 26.09 -10.73
N TYR A 7 37.22 27.34 -10.29
CA TYR A 7 36.11 27.78 -9.43
C TYR A 7 34.74 27.63 -10.11
N LYS A 8 34.64 27.98 -11.40
CA LYS A 8 33.42 27.76 -12.19
C LYS A 8 33.10 26.26 -12.32
N SER A 9 34.08 25.42 -12.62
CA SER A 9 33.87 23.96 -12.73
C SER A 9 33.40 23.33 -11.42
N VAL A 10 33.98 23.68 -10.26
CA VAL A 10 33.56 23.15 -8.95
C VAL A 10 32.12 23.54 -8.60
N LYS A 11 31.73 24.80 -8.89
CA LYS A 11 30.35 25.26 -8.68
C LYS A 11 29.35 24.51 -9.56
N ILE A 12 29.70 24.29 -10.83
CA ILE A 12 28.85 23.54 -11.76
C ILE A 12 28.68 22.10 -11.26
N THR A 13 29.76 21.44 -10.83
CA THR A 13 29.70 20.09 -10.27
C THR A 13 28.81 20.03 -9.02
N ALA A 14 28.96 20.97 -8.08
CA ALA A 14 28.13 21.01 -6.87
C ALA A 14 26.65 21.23 -7.19
N LEU A 15 26.34 22.07 -8.19
CA LEU A 15 24.98 22.35 -8.62
C LEU A 15 24.35 21.12 -9.29
N ILE A 16 25.11 20.40 -10.13
CA ILE A 16 24.66 19.13 -10.72
C ILE A 16 24.36 18.09 -9.64
N VAL A 17 25.26 17.91 -8.66
CA VAL A 17 25.04 16.97 -7.54
C VAL A 17 23.80 17.35 -6.73
N GLY A 18 23.61 18.64 -6.44
CA GLY A 18 22.42 19.13 -5.75
C GLY A 18 21.12 18.81 -6.51
N VAL A 19 21.11 19.02 -7.83
CA VAL A 19 19.96 18.68 -8.69
C VAL A 19 19.70 17.17 -8.69
N VAL A 20 20.74 16.33 -8.78
CA VAL A 20 20.58 14.86 -8.73
C VAL A 20 19.99 14.41 -7.40
N VAL A 21 20.47 14.96 -6.27
CA VAL A 21 19.92 14.65 -4.94
C VAL A 21 18.46 15.06 -4.83
N ILE A 22 18.09 16.25 -5.34
CA ILE A 22 16.70 16.71 -5.37
C ILE A 22 15.84 15.78 -6.23
N LEU A 23 16.31 15.37 -7.42
CA LEU A 23 15.57 14.46 -8.29
C LEU A 23 15.32 13.09 -7.62
N VAL A 24 16.30 12.54 -6.92
CA VAL A 24 16.16 11.29 -6.15
C VAL A 24 15.14 11.45 -5.01
N LEU A 25 15.11 12.59 -4.32
CA LEU A 25 14.12 12.86 -3.28
C LEU A 25 12.70 13.09 -3.85
N LEU A 26 12.59 13.60 -5.08
CA LEU A 26 11.33 13.82 -5.79
C LEU A 26 10.75 12.54 -6.40
N MET A 27 11.54 11.47 -6.52
CA MET A 27 11.03 10.13 -6.83
C MET A 27 10.26 9.56 -5.63
N LYS A 28 9.10 10.16 -5.31
CA LYS A 28 8.06 9.45 -4.57
C LYS A 28 7.62 8.29 -5.44
N GLY A 29 7.80 7.06 -4.95
CA GLY A 29 7.41 5.83 -5.63
C GLY A 29 5.90 5.77 -5.86
N ASN A 30 5.43 6.41 -6.92
CA ASN A 30 4.21 6.00 -7.61
C ASN A 30 4.58 4.76 -8.42
N ILE A 31 4.88 3.67 -7.70
CA ILE A 31 4.76 2.34 -8.30
C ILE A 31 3.32 2.28 -8.80
N PRO A 32 3.06 1.93 -10.06
CA PRO A 32 1.71 1.72 -10.52
C PRO A 32 1.15 0.53 -9.73
N HIS A 33 0.46 0.84 -8.63
CA HIS A 33 -0.20 -0.13 -7.79
C HIS A 33 -1.48 -0.56 -8.50
N GLU A 34 -1.78 -1.86 -8.45
CA GLU A 34 -3.04 -2.39 -8.95
C GLU A 34 -4.19 -1.55 -8.37
N ARG A 35 -5.07 -1.05 -9.24
CA ARG A 35 -6.23 -0.29 -8.77
C ARG A 35 -7.13 -1.25 -8.00
N PHE A 36 -7.66 -0.78 -6.87
CA PHE A 36 -8.61 -1.58 -6.11
C PHE A 36 -9.85 -1.83 -6.95
N ASP A 37 -10.16 -3.11 -7.12
CA ASP A 37 -11.36 -3.61 -7.76
C ASP A 37 -12.00 -4.61 -6.80
N SER A 38 -13.22 -4.30 -6.36
CA SER A 38 -13.96 -5.10 -5.39
C SER A 38 -14.24 -6.52 -5.89
N THR A 39 -14.55 -6.67 -7.17
CA THR A 39 -14.83 -7.98 -7.77
C THR A 39 -13.55 -8.82 -7.80
N LYS A 40 -12.45 -8.27 -8.33
CA LYS A 40 -11.15 -8.96 -8.33
C LYS A 40 -10.69 -9.32 -6.92
N TRP A 41 -10.86 -8.42 -5.95
CA TRP A 41 -10.51 -8.68 -4.56
C TRP A 41 -11.26 -9.88 -3.99
N LYS A 42 -12.59 -9.90 -4.20
CA LYS A 42 -13.47 -10.95 -3.69
C LYS A 42 -13.22 -12.30 -4.34
N THR A 43 -12.90 -12.33 -5.63
CA THR A 43 -12.68 -13.56 -6.40
C THR A 43 -11.20 -13.95 -6.52
N ALA A 44 -10.29 -13.28 -5.79
CA ALA A 44 -8.87 -13.56 -5.86
C ALA A 44 -8.55 -14.97 -5.36
N ASP A 45 -8.00 -15.82 -6.22
CA ASP A 45 -7.40 -17.09 -5.83
C ASP A 45 -5.94 -16.88 -5.44
N LEU A 46 -5.68 -16.70 -4.15
CA LEU A 46 -4.34 -16.43 -3.62
C LEU A 46 -3.43 -17.68 -3.56
N ASN A 47 -3.92 -18.86 -3.95
CA ASN A 47 -3.10 -20.07 -4.08
C ASN A 47 -2.49 -20.22 -5.47
N SER A 48 -2.97 -19.46 -6.46
CA SER A 48 -2.41 -19.42 -7.80
C SER A 48 -1.19 -18.49 -7.86
N GLU A 49 -0.09 -18.93 -8.46
CA GLU A 49 1.14 -18.13 -8.62
C GLU A 49 0.88 -16.79 -9.32
N ALA A 50 -0.11 -16.73 -10.22
CA ALA A 50 -0.47 -15.50 -10.92
C ALA A 50 -1.10 -14.45 -9.99
N ASN A 51 -1.72 -14.88 -8.89
CA ASN A 51 -2.59 -14.06 -8.05
C ASN A 51 -2.20 -14.05 -6.57
N TRP A 52 -1.15 -14.77 -6.17
CA TRP A 52 -0.70 -14.90 -4.79
C TRP A 52 -0.47 -13.59 -4.03
N SER A 53 -0.29 -12.44 -4.70
CA SER A 53 -0.13 -11.11 -4.09
C SER A 53 -1.25 -10.14 -4.49
N LEU A 54 -2.30 -10.60 -5.17
CA LEU A 54 -3.24 -9.71 -5.86
C LEU A 54 -3.96 -8.73 -4.90
N ARG A 55 -4.39 -9.21 -3.73
CA ARG A 55 -5.01 -8.35 -2.72
C ARG A 55 -3.99 -7.39 -2.09
N TRP A 56 -2.76 -7.86 -1.84
CA TRP A 56 -1.66 -7.01 -1.38
C TRP A 56 -1.39 -5.85 -2.36
N ASP A 57 -1.37 -6.15 -3.66
CA ASP A 57 -1.09 -5.17 -4.71
C ASP A 57 -2.17 -4.08 -4.80
N MET A 58 -3.43 -4.44 -4.54
CA MET A 58 -4.55 -3.50 -4.48
C MET A 58 -4.61 -2.69 -3.18
N MET A 59 -3.91 -3.09 -2.12
CA MET A 59 -4.07 -2.52 -0.78
C MET A 59 -3.76 -1.02 -0.74
N ASN A 60 -2.77 -0.57 -1.51
CA ASN A 60 -2.43 0.85 -1.59
C ASN A 60 -3.55 1.68 -2.24
N SER A 61 -4.18 1.17 -3.30
CA SER A 61 -5.35 1.84 -3.88
C SER A 61 -6.54 1.81 -2.92
N LEU A 62 -6.78 0.68 -2.23
CA LEU A 62 -7.89 0.55 -1.29
C LEU A 62 -7.81 1.60 -0.18
N ARG A 63 -6.67 1.69 0.52
CA ARG A 63 -6.50 2.58 1.67
C ARG A 63 -6.48 4.07 1.30
N ASN A 64 -6.03 4.40 0.10
CA ASN A 64 -5.90 5.79 -0.35
C ASN A 64 -7.19 6.33 -0.99
N ASN A 65 -7.97 5.47 -1.65
CA ASN A 65 -9.12 5.89 -2.46
C ASN A 65 -10.47 5.55 -1.81
N HIS A 66 -10.50 4.70 -0.78
CA HIS A 66 -11.73 4.36 -0.07
C HIS A 66 -11.63 4.73 1.41
N LYS A 67 -12.59 5.53 1.88
CA LYS A 67 -12.74 5.82 3.31
C LYS A 67 -13.34 4.59 4.02
N LEU A 68 -12.48 3.80 4.67
CA LEU A 68 -12.88 2.64 5.46
C LEU A 68 -13.45 3.05 6.83
N VAL A 69 -12.82 4.02 7.49
CA VAL A 69 -13.24 4.50 8.81
C VAL A 69 -14.66 5.06 8.75
N GLY A 70 -15.51 4.60 9.67
CA GLY A 70 -16.92 4.94 9.79
C GLY A 70 -17.88 3.97 9.08
N LYS A 71 -17.38 3.10 8.19
CA LYS A 71 -18.20 2.07 7.53
C LYS A 71 -18.73 1.06 8.53
N SER A 72 -19.94 0.58 8.29
CA SER A 72 -20.47 -0.56 9.04
C SER A 72 -19.79 -1.87 8.62
N LYS A 73 -19.95 -2.91 9.44
CA LYS A 73 -19.55 -4.28 9.07
C LYS A 73 -20.14 -4.76 7.74
N SER A 74 -21.41 -4.44 7.45
CA SER A 74 -22.05 -4.85 6.19
C SER A 74 -21.47 -4.13 4.99
N GLU A 75 -21.18 -2.83 5.10
CA GLU A 75 -20.52 -2.07 4.03
C GLU A 75 -19.10 -2.59 3.75
N ILE A 76 -18.38 -3.03 4.78
CA ILE A 76 -17.07 -3.67 4.62
C ILE A 76 -17.19 -5.01 3.90
N ILE A 77 -18.18 -5.83 4.25
CA ILE A 77 -18.43 -7.12 3.59
C ILE A 77 -18.86 -6.92 2.14
N GLU A 78 -19.70 -5.92 1.85
CA GLU A 78 -20.11 -5.59 0.49
C GLU A 78 -18.89 -5.20 -0.38
N LEU A 79 -17.99 -4.39 0.18
CA LEU A 79 -16.78 -3.90 -0.49
C LEU A 79 -15.70 -4.98 -0.65
N LEU A 80 -15.42 -5.78 0.38
CA LEU A 80 -14.25 -6.65 0.46
C LEU A 80 -14.59 -8.16 0.48
N GLY A 81 -15.86 -8.52 0.57
CA GLY A 81 -16.31 -9.88 0.81
C GLY A 81 -16.20 -10.31 2.27
N GLU A 82 -16.49 -11.58 2.53
CA GLU A 82 -16.30 -12.16 3.86
C GLU A 82 -14.80 -12.30 4.19
N PRO A 83 -14.37 -11.91 5.40
CA PRO A 83 -12.99 -12.10 5.84
C PRO A 83 -12.71 -13.57 6.18
N GLU A 84 -11.45 -13.97 6.09
CA GLU A 84 -11.02 -15.31 6.52
C GLU A 84 -11.12 -15.49 8.05
N SER A 85 -11.08 -14.39 8.82
CA SER A 85 -11.32 -14.42 10.26
C SER A 85 -12.14 -13.24 10.73
N LYS A 86 -13.16 -13.53 11.56
CA LYS A 86 -14.18 -12.59 12.01
C LYS A 86 -14.42 -12.74 13.52
N THR A 87 -14.44 -11.61 14.19
CA THR A 87 -14.82 -11.46 15.61
C THR A 87 -15.80 -10.29 15.74
N ASN A 88 -16.33 -10.07 16.95
CA ASN A 88 -17.22 -8.92 17.19
C ASN A 88 -16.53 -7.58 16.99
N SER A 89 -15.23 -7.46 17.24
CA SER A 89 -14.48 -6.20 17.16
C SER A 89 -13.51 -6.13 15.98
N THR A 90 -13.34 -7.22 15.21
CA THR A 90 -12.27 -7.28 14.20
C THR A 90 -12.61 -8.18 13.02
N PHE A 91 -12.33 -7.69 11.80
CA PHE A 91 -12.24 -8.50 10.59
C PHE A 91 -10.78 -8.59 10.15
N ARG A 92 -10.35 -9.77 9.69
CA ARG A 92 -9.00 -9.99 9.16
C ARG A 92 -9.10 -10.61 7.77
N TYR A 93 -8.51 -9.91 6.80
CA TYR A 93 -8.40 -10.35 5.43
C TYR A 93 -6.96 -10.79 5.13
N TYR A 94 -6.80 -12.00 4.61
CA TYR A 94 -5.53 -12.46 4.04
C TYR A 94 -5.28 -11.74 2.72
N LEU A 95 -4.08 -11.16 2.58
CA LEU A 95 -3.69 -10.37 1.41
C LEU A 95 -2.82 -11.17 0.43
N GLY A 96 -2.33 -12.34 0.85
CA GLY A 96 -1.36 -13.09 0.08
C GLY A 96 0.07 -12.64 0.33
N TYR A 97 0.96 -12.95 -0.61
CA TYR A 97 2.38 -12.62 -0.57
C TYR A 97 2.63 -11.12 -0.52
N SER A 98 3.45 -10.66 0.42
CA SER A 98 3.72 -9.24 0.67
C SER A 98 4.79 -8.63 -0.24
N LYS A 99 5.37 -9.45 -1.14
CA LYS A 99 6.53 -9.11 -1.99
C LYS A 99 7.81 -8.76 -1.23
N ASN A 100 7.85 -8.99 0.08
CA ASN A 100 9.06 -8.97 0.89
C ASN A 100 9.34 -10.43 1.30
N GLY A 101 10.39 -11.02 0.70
CA GLY A 101 10.70 -12.48 0.64
C GLY A 101 9.94 -13.40 1.59
N ILE A 102 9.19 -14.41 1.17
CA ILE A 102 8.39 -15.36 2.00
C ILE A 102 7.30 -14.79 2.94
N ASN A 103 7.31 -13.51 3.31
CA ASN A 103 6.30 -12.94 4.20
C ASN A 103 4.95 -12.81 3.49
N THR A 104 3.89 -12.95 4.27
CA THR A 104 2.52 -12.74 3.82
C THR A 104 1.90 -11.51 4.46
N GLY A 105 0.80 -11.02 3.89
CA GLY A 105 0.11 -9.81 4.33
C GLY A 105 -1.26 -10.10 4.94
N SER A 106 -1.67 -9.24 5.87
CA SER A 106 -3.03 -9.21 6.42
C SER A 106 -3.53 -7.77 6.55
N LEU A 107 -4.78 -7.54 6.16
CA LEU A 107 -5.53 -6.33 6.52
C LEU A 107 -6.39 -6.65 7.74
N ILE A 108 -6.26 -5.86 8.79
CA ILE A 108 -7.01 -6.00 10.03
C ILE A 108 -7.86 -4.74 10.20
N ILE A 109 -9.18 -4.89 10.21
CA ILE A 109 -10.16 -3.81 10.38
C ILE A 109 -10.76 -3.93 11.77
N LYS A 110 -10.70 -2.86 12.56
CA LYS A 110 -11.24 -2.80 13.93
C LYS A 110 -12.57 -2.05 13.95
N PHE A 111 -13.50 -2.54 14.75
CA PHE A 111 -14.84 -1.97 14.92
C PHE A 111 -15.09 -1.53 16.36
N ASP A 112 -15.90 -0.48 16.53
CA ASP A 112 -16.48 -0.10 17.83
C ASP A 112 -17.64 -1.03 18.24
N ALA A 113 -18.27 -0.73 19.38
CA ALA A 113 -19.40 -1.47 19.92
C ALA A 113 -20.63 -1.41 19.00
N GLU A 114 -20.79 -0.31 18.26
CA GLU A 114 -21.84 -0.08 17.28
C GLU A 114 -21.55 -0.76 15.92
N GLY A 115 -20.39 -1.40 15.78
CA GLY A 115 -20.00 -2.14 14.58
C GLY A 115 -19.55 -1.24 13.42
N ARG A 116 -19.03 -0.04 13.71
CA ARG A 116 -18.42 0.87 12.73
C ARG A 116 -16.91 0.81 12.79
N VAL A 117 -16.26 0.95 11.65
CA VAL A 117 -14.79 0.93 11.56
C VAL A 117 -14.21 2.13 12.29
N VAL A 118 -13.35 1.88 13.28
CA VAL A 118 -12.61 2.93 14.00
C VAL A 118 -11.17 3.04 13.53
N ASP A 119 -10.58 1.94 13.07
CA ASP A 119 -9.18 1.85 12.67
C ASP A 119 -8.96 0.66 11.74
N TYR A 120 -7.89 0.69 10.96
CA TYR A 120 -7.42 -0.45 10.20
C TYR A 120 -5.90 -0.43 10.06
N GLN A 121 -5.29 -1.60 10.02
CA GLN A 121 -3.85 -1.76 9.87
C GLN A 121 -3.52 -2.85 8.85
N VAL A 122 -2.40 -2.67 8.16
CA VAL A 122 -1.82 -3.67 7.27
C VAL A 122 -0.58 -4.23 7.96
N TRP A 123 -0.57 -5.54 8.20
CA TRP A 123 0.53 -6.26 8.81
C TRP A 123 1.18 -7.19 7.78
N GLN A 124 2.48 -7.40 7.90
CA GLN A 124 3.21 -8.43 7.15
C GLN A 124 4.17 -9.20 8.06
N GLY A 125 4.36 -10.48 7.77
CA GLY A 125 5.30 -11.38 8.44
C GLY A 125 4.99 -12.83 8.17
#